data_AF-M1B9H4-F1
#
_entry.id   AF-M1B9H4-F1
#
_cell.length_a   1.000
_cell.length_b   1.000
_cell.length_c   1.000
_cell.angle_alpha   90.00
_cell.angle_beta   90.00
_cell.angle_gamma   90.00
#
_symmetry.space_group_name_H-M   'P 1'
#
loop_
_entity.id
_entity.type
_entity.pdbx_description
1 polymer ?
#
loop_
_entity_poly.entity_id
_entity_poly.type
_entity_poly.pdbx_seq_one_letter_code
_entity_poly.pdbx_strand_id
1 'polypeptide(L)'
;MSAKAIETVEALEGKRVESFMSALREVAEESGLALKKLDKKLERTLLHSYRKDLTAQVSAETDPVSLLPQVISLLYVQVHGKALQAPGRAISAAVSRLKDKLDDSAFKTLVDYQSGTVSVLALMASATGDEEDCTSDRILSKREVLEELMPALKGLVLGTTQSQA
;
A
#
# COMPACT_ATOMS: atom_id res chain seq x y z
N MET A 1 -12.02 -30.90 14.61
CA MET A 1 -11.98 -29.89 13.53
C MET A 1 -12.11 -30.61 12.21
N SER A 2 -12.76 -30.01 11.19
CA SER A 2 -12.77 -30.58 9.83
C SER A 2 -11.33 -30.69 9.32
N ALA A 3 -11.01 -31.81 8.65
CA ALA A 3 -9.69 -32.01 8.05
C ALA A 3 -9.36 -30.92 7.01
N LYS A 4 -10.36 -30.51 6.21
CA LYS A 4 -10.21 -29.44 5.22
C LYS A 4 -9.98 -28.07 5.85
N ALA A 5 -10.57 -27.83 7.03
CA ALA A 5 -10.35 -26.59 7.78
C ALA A 5 -8.88 -26.48 8.26
N ILE A 6 -8.29 -27.60 8.69
CA ILE A 6 -6.87 -27.66 9.07
C ILE A 6 -5.99 -27.42 7.83
N GLU A 7 -6.27 -28.10 6.72
CA GLU A 7 -5.55 -27.92 5.46
C GLU A 7 -5.60 -26.48 4.94
N THR A 8 -6.73 -25.78 5.12
CA THR A 8 -6.84 -24.36 4.75
C THR A 8 -5.93 -23.46 5.60
N VAL A 9 -5.80 -23.75 6.90
CA VAL A 9 -4.89 -23.02 7.79
C VAL A 9 -3.43 -23.29 7.39
N GLU A 10 -3.07 -24.55 7.15
CA GLU A 10 -1.72 -24.91 6.68
C GLU A 10 -1.40 -24.27 5.31
N ALA A 11 -2.36 -24.24 4.39
CA ALA A 11 -2.20 -23.60 3.09
C ALA A 11 -2.08 -22.07 3.19
N LEU A 12 -2.72 -21.44 4.18
CA LEU A 12 -2.60 -20.00 4.47
C LEU A 12 -1.20 -19.65 4.99
N GLU A 13 -0.60 -20.51 5.81
CA GLU A 13 0.78 -20.35 6.29
C GLU A 13 1.82 -20.63 5.18
N GLY A 14 1.40 -21.31 4.12
CA GLY A 14 2.19 -21.53 2.91
C GLY A 14 2.49 -20.25 2.12
N LYS A 15 3.41 -20.36 1.15
CA LYS A 15 3.81 -19.23 0.26
C LYS A 15 3.07 -19.19 -1.08
N ARG A 16 2.03 -20.01 -1.26
CA ARG A 16 1.31 -20.15 -2.54
C ARG A 16 -0.16 -19.81 -2.41
N VAL A 17 -0.56 -18.72 -3.04
CA VAL A 17 -1.95 -18.23 -3.04
C VAL A 17 -2.87 -19.23 -3.73
N GLU A 18 -2.41 -19.89 -4.79
CA GLU A 18 -3.22 -20.88 -5.52
C GLU A 18 -3.62 -22.06 -4.62
N SER A 19 -2.67 -22.54 -3.80
CA SER A 19 -2.91 -23.63 -2.84
C SER A 19 -3.94 -23.22 -1.78
N PHE A 20 -3.77 -22.03 -1.20
CA PHE A 20 -4.76 -21.47 -0.26
C PHE A 20 -6.16 -21.34 -0.89
N MET A 21 -6.23 -20.80 -2.10
CA MET A 21 -7.50 -20.59 -2.80
C MET A 21 -8.18 -21.90 -3.24
N SER A 22 -7.45 -23.01 -3.33
CA SER A 22 -8.01 -24.34 -3.53
C SER A 22 -8.61 -24.87 -2.24
N ALA A 23 -7.82 -24.94 -1.17
CA ALA A 23 -8.26 -25.43 0.14
C ALA A 23 -9.46 -24.65 0.69
N LEU A 24 -9.44 -23.31 0.57
CA LEU A 24 -10.55 -22.44 0.96
C LEU A 24 -11.85 -22.76 0.20
N ARG A 25 -11.74 -23.11 -1.09
CA ARG A 25 -12.89 -23.50 -1.92
C ARG A 25 -13.50 -24.80 -1.42
N GLU A 26 -12.65 -25.77 -1.10
CA GLU A 26 -13.08 -27.08 -0.61
C GLU A 26 -13.76 -27.01 0.77
N VAL A 27 -13.27 -26.14 1.67
CA VAL A 27 -13.92 -25.88 2.97
C VAL A 27 -15.25 -25.15 2.79
N ALA A 28 -15.29 -24.16 1.90
CA ALA A 28 -16.52 -23.44 1.62
C ALA A 28 -17.60 -24.38 1.05
N GLU A 29 -17.24 -25.26 0.11
CA GLU A 29 -18.13 -26.28 -0.44
C GLU A 29 -18.63 -27.26 0.63
N GLU A 30 -17.75 -27.74 1.52
CA GLU A 30 -18.14 -28.58 2.66
C GLU A 30 -19.13 -27.85 3.59
N SER A 31 -18.98 -26.53 3.73
CA SER A 31 -19.86 -25.67 4.53
C SER A 31 -21.14 -25.23 3.79
N GLY A 32 -21.37 -25.70 2.57
CA GLY A 32 -22.52 -25.30 1.74
C GLY A 32 -22.44 -23.87 1.20
N LEU A 33 -21.25 -23.26 1.23
CA LEU A 33 -20.98 -21.90 0.75
C LEU A 33 -20.38 -21.92 -0.66
N ALA A 34 -20.92 -21.09 -1.56
CA ALA A 34 -20.35 -20.90 -2.90
C ALA A 34 -19.44 -19.66 -2.93
N LEU A 35 -18.14 -19.87 -3.07
CA LEU A 35 -17.18 -18.77 -3.26
C LEU A 35 -17.31 -18.20 -4.68
N LYS A 36 -18.08 -17.12 -4.82
CA LYS A 36 -18.21 -16.38 -6.08
C LYS A 36 -17.29 -15.16 -6.07
N LYS A 37 -16.74 -14.85 -7.24
CA LYS A 37 -16.12 -13.54 -7.47
C LYS A 37 -17.19 -12.47 -7.33
N LEU A 38 -16.78 -11.29 -6.89
CA LEU A 38 -17.63 -10.11 -6.87
C LEU A 38 -18.14 -9.85 -8.29
N ASP A 39 -19.40 -9.43 -8.43
CA ASP A 39 -19.90 -9.04 -9.74
C ASP A 39 -19.19 -7.77 -10.22
N LYS A 40 -18.99 -7.65 -11.53
CA LYS A 40 -18.22 -6.55 -12.14
C LYS A 40 -18.81 -5.17 -11.82
N LYS A 41 -20.12 -5.06 -11.60
CA LYS A 41 -20.77 -3.78 -11.31
C LYS A 41 -20.44 -3.36 -9.88
N LEU A 42 -20.54 -4.27 -8.92
CA LEU A 42 -20.17 -4.02 -7.53
C LEU A 42 -18.67 -3.76 -7.37
N GLU A 43 -17.80 -4.53 -8.04
CA GLU A 43 -16.35 -4.29 -8.05
C GLU A 43 -16.02 -2.87 -8.53
N ARG A 44 -16.62 -2.45 -9.65
CA ARG A 44 -16.44 -1.10 -10.18
C ARG A 44 -16.92 -0.03 -9.20
N THR A 45 -18.08 -0.23 -8.56
CA THR A 45 -18.61 0.72 -7.57
C THR A 45 -17.69 0.84 -6.36
N LEU A 46 -17.21 -0.27 -5.81
CA LEU A 46 -16.29 -0.27 -4.66
C LEU A 46 -14.96 0.39 -5.02
N LEU A 47 -14.40 0.12 -6.19
CA LEU A 47 -13.17 0.77 -6.65
C LEU A 47 -13.34 2.28 -6.83
N HIS A 48 -14.51 2.72 -7.33
CA HIS A 48 -14.79 4.14 -7.46
C HIS A 48 -14.89 4.82 -6.09
N SER A 49 -15.60 4.23 -5.13
CA SER A 49 -15.66 4.73 -3.76
C SER A 49 -14.27 4.76 -3.12
N TYR A 50 -13.53 3.67 -3.23
CA TYR A 50 -12.19 3.54 -2.66
C TYR A 50 -11.22 4.57 -3.24
N ARG A 51 -11.25 4.81 -4.56
CA ARG A 51 -10.46 5.88 -5.20
C ARG A 51 -10.83 7.25 -4.63
N LYS A 52 -12.12 7.54 -4.48
CA LYS A 52 -12.60 8.82 -3.93
C LYS A 52 -12.12 9.01 -2.48
N ASP A 53 -12.26 7.98 -1.66
CA ASP A 53 -11.86 8.03 -0.25
C ASP A 53 -10.34 8.18 -0.10
N LEU A 54 -9.56 7.42 -0.87
CA LEU A 54 -8.09 7.58 -0.92
C LEU A 54 -7.68 8.97 -1.39
N THR A 55 -8.36 9.53 -2.38
CA THR A 55 -8.06 10.89 -2.87
C THR A 55 -8.28 11.93 -1.76
N ALA A 56 -9.36 11.79 -0.99
CA ALA A 56 -9.63 12.64 0.16
C ALA A 56 -8.58 12.45 1.27
N GLN A 57 -8.21 11.20 1.58
CA GLN A 57 -7.17 10.87 2.57
C GLN A 57 -5.83 11.48 2.19
N VAL A 58 -5.34 11.23 0.97
CA VAL A 58 -4.07 11.79 0.47
C VAL A 58 -4.09 13.33 0.50
N SER A 59 -5.22 13.94 0.17
CA SER A 59 -5.35 15.41 0.22
C SER A 59 -5.20 15.94 1.66
N ALA A 60 -5.89 15.31 2.62
CA ALA A 60 -5.94 15.72 4.01
C ALA A 60 -4.73 15.28 4.86
N GLU A 61 -3.96 14.29 4.39
CA GLU A 61 -2.86 13.71 5.14
C GLU A 61 -1.74 14.71 5.40
N THR A 62 -1.33 14.83 6.66
CA THR A 62 -0.26 15.74 7.09
C THR A 62 0.96 14.99 7.58
N ASP A 63 0.85 13.69 7.87
CA ASP A 63 1.99 12.91 8.30
C ASP A 63 2.80 12.38 7.10
N PRO A 64 4.09 12.73 6.98
CA PRO A 64 4.92 12.31 5.85
C PRO A 64 5.12 10.80 5.78
N VAL A 65 5.11 10.07 6.90
CA VAL A 65 5.31 8.62 6.88
C VAL A 65 4.03 7.91 6.42
N SER A 66 2.87 8.36 6.90
CA SER A 66 1.56 7.78 6.58
C SER A 66 1.08 8.11 5.16
N LEU A 67 1.57 9.19 4.56
CA LEU A 67 1.24 9.58 3.19
C LEU A 67 1.70 8.54 2.15
N LEU A 68 2.89 7.96 2.31
CA LEU A 68 3.47 7.05 1.32
C LEU A 68 2.57 5.85 0.97
N PRO A 69 2.08 5.03 1.93
CA PRO A 69 1.21 3.91 1.60
C PRO A 69 -0.12 4.33 0.96
N GLN A 70 -0.68 5.49 1.34
CA GLN A 70 -1.92 6.01 0.74
C GLN A 70 -1.70 6.39 -0.73
N VAL A 71 -0.61 7.10 -1.03
CA VAL A 71 -0.24 7.48 -2.40
C VAL A 71 0.01 6.26 -3.26
N ILE A 72 0.75 5.27 -2.77
CA ILE A 72 1.00 4.02 -3.51
C ILE A 72 -0.32 3.29 -3.79
N SER A 73 -1.20 3.19 -2.79
CA SER A 73 -2.51 2.55 -2.96
C SER A 73 -3.34 3.27 -4.02
N LEU A 74 -3.32 4.61 -4.03
CA LEU A 74 -4.03 5.42 -5.02
C LEU A 74 -3.43 5.27 -6.43
N LEU A 75 -2.10 5.27 -6.57
CA LEU A 75 -1.41 5.00 -7.85
C LEU A 75 -1.81 3.65 -8.42
N TYR A 76 -1.87 2.62 -7.58
CA TYR A 76 -2.29 1.28 -8.01
C TYR A 76 -3.72 1.25 -8.52
N VAL A 77 -4.63 1.93 -7.83
CA VAL A 77 -6.03 2.05 -8.27
C VAL A 77 -6.12 2.80 -9.61
N GLN A 78 -5.35 3.87 -9.79
CA GLN A 78 -5.35 4.68 -11.01
C GLN A 78 -4.74 3.94 -12.22
N VAL A 79 -3.62 3.25 -12.02
CA VAL A 79 -2.84 2.59 -13.08
C VAL A 79 -3.38 1.21 -13.43
N HIS A 80 -3.73 0.41 -12.41
CA HIS A 80 -4.10 -1.00 -12.60
C HIS A 80 -5.59 -1.25 -12.44
N GLY A 81 -6.38 -0.28 -11.98
CA GLY A 81 -7.80 -0.47 -11.70
C GLY A 81 -8.06 -1.49 -10.60
N LYS A 82 -7.13 -1.64 -9.65
CA LYS A 82 -7.22 -2.62 -8.56
C LYS A 82 -6.86 -1.98 -7.23
N ALA A 83 -7.61 -2.32 -6.19
CA ALA A 83 -7.25 -1.95 -4.84
C ALA A 83 -5.97 -2.67 -4.43
N LEU A 84 -5.07 -1.95 -3.80
CA LEU A 84 -3.87 -2.49 -3.18
C LEU A 84 -3.83 -2.05 -1.74
N GLN A 85 -3.63 -3.00 -0.83
CA GLN A 85 -3.26 -2.72 0.54
C GLN A 85 -1.90 -3.36 0.79
N ALA A 86 -0.85 -2.53 0.79
CA ALA A 86 0.52 -2.98 0.98
C ALA A 86 0.96 -2.73 2.43
N PRO A 87 1.31 -3.76 3.20
CA PRO A 87 2.01 -3.54 4.46
C PRO A 87 3.37 -2.90 4.19
N GLY A 88 3.96 -2.21 5.17
CA GLY A 88 5.22 -1.46 5.00
C GLY A 88 6.36 -2.25 4.33
N ARG A 89 6.46 -3.56 4.62
CA ARG A 89 7.45 -4.47 4.02
C ARG A 89 7.26 -4.71 2.52
N ALA A 90 6.03 -4.59 2.02
CA ALA A 90 5.68 -4.81 0.62
C ALA A 90 5.74 -3.52 -0.22
N ILE A 91 5.90 -2.36 0.41
CA ILE A 91 5.94 -1.05 -0.27
C ILE A 91 7.02 -1.01 -1.36
N SER A 92 8.24 -1.47 -1.06
CA SER A 92 9.34 -1.48 -2.04
C SER A 92 9.03 -2.32 -3.28
N ALA A 93 8.41 -3.48 -3.08
CA ALA A 93 7.97 -4.35 -4.17
C ALA A 93 6.83 -3.72 -4.98
N ALA A 94 5.93 -2.98 -4.33
CA ALA A 94 4.85 -2.25 -4.98
C ALA A 94 5.40 -1.09 -5.84
N VAL A 95 6.31 -0.28 -5.29
CA VAL A 95 6.99 0.80 -6.04
C VAL A 95 7.68 0.24 -7.27
N SER A 96 8.47 -0.83 -7.12
CA SER A 96 9.20 -1.45 -8.25
C SER A 96 8.28 -1.86 -9.42
N ARG A 97 7.05 -2.27 -9.14
CA ARG A 97 6.06 -2.67 -10.16
C ARG A 97 5.40 -1.48 -10.86
N LEU A 98 5.51 -0.27 -10.30
CA LEU A 98 5.01 0.96 -10.92
C LEU A 98 6.00 1.58 -11.92
N LYS A 99 7.24 1.10 -11.98
CA LYS A 99 8.32 1.66 -12.81
C LYS A 99 7.90 1.86 -14.28
N ASP A 100 7.31 0.83 -14.91
CA ASP A 100 6.94 0.88 -16.33
C ASP A 100 5.60 1.59 -16.59
N LYS A 101 5.00 2.19 -15.54
CA LYS A 101 3.68 2.83 -15.58
C LYS A 101 3.71 4.31 -15.24
N LEU A 102 4.84 4.79 -14.75
CA LEU A 102 5.10 6.18 -14.41
C LEU A 102 6.20 6.71 -15.32
N ASP A 103 6.20 8.02 -15.55
CA ASP A 103 7.35 8.69 -16.15
C ASP A 103 8.55 8.66 -15.19
N ASP A 104 9.76 8.77 -15.75
CA ASP A 104 11.00 8.67 -14.98
C ASP A 104 11.09 9.70 -13.84
N SER A 105 10.50 10.89 -14.03
CA SER A 105 10.47 11.93 -13.00
C SER A 105 9.54 11.55 -11.86
N ALA A 106 8.31 11.13 -12.14
CA ALA A 106 7.36 10.67 -11.13
C ALA A 106 7.86 9.43 -10.38
N PHE A 107 8.46 8.47 -11.10
CA PHE A 107 9.05 7.30 -10.49
C PHE A 107 10.22 7.66 -9.57
N LYS A 108 11.09 8.59 -9.99
CA LYS A 108 12.18 9.10 -9.15
C LYS A 108 11.66 9.75 -7.87
N THR A 109 10.65 10.63 -7.95
CA THR A 109 10.04 11.24 -6.76
C THR A 109 9.50 10.20 -5.80
N LEU A 110 8.82 9.16 -6.31
CA LEU A 110 8.28 8.08 -5.48
C LEU A 110 9.37 7.26 -4.79
N VAL A 111 10.46 6.94 -5.49
CA VAL A 111 11.61 6.18 -4.94
C VAL A 111 12.38 7.00 -3.91
N ASP A 112 12.64 8.28 -4.20
CA ASP A 112 13.36 9.18 -3.29
C ASP A 112 12.56 9.36 -1.99
N TYR A 113 11.24 9.53 -2.09
CA TYR A 113 10.36 9.59 -0.92
C TYR A 113 10.36 8.28 -0.13
N GLN A 114 10.22 7.14 -0.82
CA GLN A 114 10.27 5.81 -0.18
C GLN A 114 11.57 5.61 0.61
N SER A 115 12.71 5.96 0.02
CA SER A 115 14.02 5.85 0.67
C SER A 115 14.11 6.72 1.93
N GLY A 116 13.59 7.95 1.87
CA GLY A 116 13.49 8.83 3.02
C GLY A 116 12.60 8.26 4.13
N THR A 117 11.42 7.73 3.79
CA THR A 117 10.51 7.11 4.77
C THR A 117 11.15 5.90 5.45
N VAL A 118 11.81 5.02 4.69
CA VAL A 118 12.54 3.87 5.26
C VAL A 118 13.66 4.34 6.19
N SER A 119 14.37 5.41 5.84
CA SER A 119 15.43 5.99 6.67
C SER A 119 14.90 6.52 8.01
N VAL A 120 13.78 7.26 7.99
CA VAL A 120 13.11 7.76 9.21
C VAL A 120 12.68 6.59 10.09
N LEU A 121 11.98 5.60 9.53
CA LEU A 121 11.50 4.43 10.26
C LEU A 121 12.66 3.62 10.87
N ALA A 122 13.78 3.50 10.15
CA ALA A 122 14.97 2.81 10.66
C ALA A 122 15.59 3.56 11.85
N LEU A 123 15.69 4.89 11.77
CA LEU A 123 16.19 5.72 12.87
C LEU A 123 15.29 5.63 14.10
N MET A 124 13.96 5.69 13.91
CA MET A 124 12.99 5.53 15.00
C MET A 124 13.10 4.15 15.67
N ALA A 125 13.32 3.08 14.88
CA ALA A 125 13.51 1.74 15.43
C ALA A 125 14.81 1.60 16.23
N SER A 126 15.85 2.38 15.89
CA SER A 126 17.14 2.39 16.59
C SER A 126 17.20 3.31 17.81
N ALA A 127 16.26 4.25 17.95
CA ALA A 127 16.26 5.26 19.02
C ALA A 127 15.79 4.73 20.39
N THR A 128 15.63 3.41 20.56
CA THR A 128 15.14 2.78 21.79
C THR A 128 16.20 2.59 22.88
N GLY A 129 17.36 3.25 22.79
CA GLY A 129 18.43 3.23 23.79
C GLY A 129 19.06 4.61 24.02
N ASP A 130 19.59 4.82 25.23
CA ASP A 130 20.11 6.02 25.95
C ASP A 130 20.85 7.18 25.18
N GLU A 131 20.89 7.21 23.84
CA GLU A 131 21.43 8.31 23.02
C GLU A 131 20.30 9.12 22.30
N GLU A 132 19.28 9.53 23.06
CA GLU A 132 18.04 10.13 22.51
C GLU A 132 18.23 11.50 21.84
N ASP A 133 19.20 12.32 22.26
CA ASP A 133 19.29 13.73 21.84
C ASP A 133 19.74 13.88 20.37
N CYS A 134 20.90 13.30 20.02
CA CYS A 134 21.42 13.34 18.65
C CYS A 134 20.60 12.50 17.65
N THR A 135 19.88 11.48 18.13
CA THR A 135 19.04 10.63 17.27
C THR A 135 17.71 11.30 16.97
N SER A 136 17.11 12.00 17.95
CA SER A 136 15.90 12.80 17.77
C SER A 136 16.08 13.90 16.72
N ASP A 137 17.17 14.68 16.80
CA ASP A 137 17.46 15.74 15.82
C ASP A 137 17.56 15.18 14.39
N ARG A 138 18.22 14.03 14.22
CA ARG A 138 18.35 13.36 12.92
C ARG A 138 17.00 12.87 12.39
N ILE A 139 16.12 12.39 13.26
CA ILE A 139 14.75 11.99 12.89
C ILE A 139 13.96 13.22 12.43
N LEU A 140 14.01 14.32 13.19
CA LEU A 140 13.33 15.56 12.85
C LEU A 140 13.80 16.12 11.51
N SER A 141 15.10 16.28 11.30
CA SER A 141 15.63 16.78 10.03
C SER A 141 15.23 15.90 8.83
N LYS A 142 15.18 14.58 9.00
CA LYS A 142 14.73 13.68 7.92
C LYS A 142 13.23 13.75 7.67
N ARG A 143 12.43 14.01 8.71
CA ARG A 143 10.99 14.20 8.61
C ARG A 143 10.66 15.52 7.88
N GLU A 144 11.37 16.60 8.19
CA GLU A 144 11.25 17.90 7.49
C GLU A 144 11.50 17.78 5.99
N VAL A 145 12.57 17.06 5.59
CA VAL A 145 12.84 16.80 4.16
C VAL A 145 11.70 16.03 3.49
N LEU A 146 11.06 15.09 4.19
CA LEU A 146 9.88 14.41 3.65
C LEU A 146 8.68 15.35 3.53
N GLU A 147 8.47 16.22 4.52
CA GLU A 147 7.40 17.23 4.49
C GLU A 147 7.54 18.17 3.28
N GLU A 148 8.77 18.60 2.95
CA GLU A 148 9.06 19.39 1.75
C GLU A 148 8.73 18.64 0.44
N LEU A 149 8.85 17.31 0.43
CA LEU A 149 8.56 16.47 -0.73
C LEU A 149 7.08 16.06 -0.82
N MET A 150 6.28 16.25 0.24
CA MET A 150 4.86 15.89 0.25
C MET A 150 4.05 16.56 -0.87
N PRO A 151 4.22 17.86 -1.19
CA PRO A 151 3.48 18.49 -2.29
C PRO A 151 3.78 17.84 -3.64
N ALA A 152 5.05 17.50 -3.89
CA ALA A 152 5.44 16.81 -5.12
C ALA A 152 4.80 15.42 -5.19
N LEU A 153 4.85 14.65 -4.10
CA LEU A 153 4.25 13.31 -4.01
C LEU A 153 2.72 13.34 -4.17
N LYS A 154 2.03 14.28 -3.52
CA LYS A 154 0.58 14.51 -3.70
C LYS A 154 0.26 14.94 -5.13
N GLY A 155 1.11 15.78 -5.73
CA GLY A 155 0.97 16.22 -7.12
C GLY A 155 0.91 15.07 -8.11
N LEU A 156 1.66 13.98 -7.87
CA LEU A 156 1.66 12.78 -8.73
C LEU A 156 0.28 12.13 -8.86
N VAL A 157 -0.50 12.10 -7.77
CA VAL A 157 -1.78 11.37 -7.72
C VAL A 157 -3.00 12.26 -7.80
N LEU A 158 -2.89 13.54 -7.41
CA LEU A 158 -3.98 14.49 -7.49
C LEU A 158 -4.04 15.14 -8.88
N GLY A 159 -2.90 15.36 -9.55
CA GLY A 159 -2.87 15.92 -10.90
C GLY A 159 -3.45 14.99 -11.97
N THR A 160 -3.28 13.68 -11.81
CA THR A 160 -3.84 12.66 -12.73
C THR A 160 -5.36 12.55 -12.66
N THR A 161 -6.00 13.02 -11.58
CA THR A 161 -7.46 12.96 -11.44
C THR A 161 -8.21 13.94 -12.33
N GLN A 162 -7.61 15.07 -12.70
CA GLN A 162 -8.26 16.08 -13.56
C GLN A 162 -8.33 15.67 -15.03
N SER A 163 -7.48 14.74 -15.49
CA SER A 163 -7.43 14.34 -16.90
C SER A 163 -8.36 13.16 -17.24
N GLN A 164 -9.11 12.62 -16.28
CA GLN A 164 -10.00 11.46 -16.47
C GLN A 164 -11.47 11.73 -16.08
N ALA A 165 -11.89 13.00 -16.02
CA ALA A 165 -13.29 13.38 -15.88
C ALA A 165 -13.97 13.55 -17.25
#